data_AF-A0A920V6P0-F1
#
_entry.id   AF-A0A920V6P0-F1
#
_cell.length_a   1.000
_cell.length_b   1.000
_cell.length_c   1.000
_cell.angle_alpha   90.00
_cell.angle_beta   90.00
_cell.angle_gamma   90.00
#
_symmetry.space_group_name_H-M   'P 1'
#
loop_
_entity.id
_entity.type
_entity.pdbx_description
1 polymer ?
#
loop_
_entity_poly.entity_id
_entity_poly.type
_entity_poly.pdbx_seq_one_letter_code
_entity_poly.pdbx_strand_id
1 'polypeptide(L)'
;MFTSPFVPELDYKTAYDLFLVNGITSIRDTGAVLNKLQPAIDYANENPDKTPRLFYSGPLIDGSLRVYKGKEPGFPELSIGVDEDTDSEAMVNALIDQGASFLKTYEMLSAKTFLGLLSVAKEKKLRVTGHIPLSIDLIEAIDAGLGGMQHIRNLDLACAKNAEEILKGTASAIEKCRFDFRIGFTD
;
A
#
# COMPACT_ATOMS: atom_id res chain seq x y z
N MET A 1 -6.07 0.07 -17.53
CA MET A 1 -6.51 0.29 -16.13
C MET A 1 -5.67 1.41 -15.56
N PHE A 2 -6.28 2.48 -15.08
CA PHE A 2 -5.57 3.65 -14.55
C PHE A 2 -5.35 3.51 -13.03
N THR A 3 -4.22 4.00 -12.52
CA THR A 3 -3.87 3.93 -11.09
C THR A 3 -3.66 5.33 -10.53
N SER A 4 -4.45 5.73 -9.54
CA SER A 4 -4.28 7.00 -8.82
C SER A 4 -4.92 6.88 -7.44
N PRO A 5 -4.35 7.50 -6.38
CA PRO A 5 -5.12 7.73 -5.17
C PRO A 5 -6.29 8.69 -5.45
N PHE A 6 -7.35 8.57 -4.65
CA PHE A 6 -8.45 9.52 -4.60
C PHE A 6 -7.94 10.95 -4.37
N VAL A 7 -8.47 11.91 -5.14
CA VAL A 7 -8.11 13.34 -5.09
C VAL A 7 -9.27 14.08 -4.42
N PRO A 8 -9.15 14.51 -3.16
CA PRO A 8 -10.25 15.12 -2.40
C PRO A 8 -10.83 16.40 -3.04
N GLU A 9 -10.03 17.11 -3.83
CA GLU A 9 -10.40 18.37 -4.47
C GLU A 9 -11.25 18.18 -5.73
N LEU A 10 -11.33 16.95 -6.24
CA LEU A 10 -12.18 16.57 -7.39
C LEU A 10 -13.21 15.55 -6.92
N ASP A 11 -14.49 15.89 -7.02
CA ASP A 11 -15.53 14.94 -6.64
C ASP A 11 -15.49 13.68 -7.52
N TYR A 12 -15.89 12.55 -6.94
CA TYR A 12 -15.78 11.24 -7.61
C TYR A 12 -16.62 11.15 -8.89
N LYS A 13 -17.74 11.88 -9.02
CA LYS A 13 -18.59 11.82 -10.22
C LYS A 13 -17.87 12.48 -11.38
N THR A 14 -17.35 13.69 -11.15
CA THR A 14 -16.54 14.39 -12.15
C THR A 14 -15.31 13.55 -12.53
N ALA A 15 -14.63 12.92 -11.57
CA ALA A 15 -13.51 12.03 -11.86
C ALA A 15 -13.92 10.83 -12.74
N TYR A 16 -15.04 10.17 -12.43
CA TYR A 16 -15.55 9.04 -13.21
C TYR A 16 -15.97 9.43 -14.63
N ASP A 17 -16.67 10.55 -14.78
CA ASP A 17 -17.03 11.07 -16.10
C ASP A 17 -15.77 11.35 -16.92
N LEU A 18 -14.76 12.01 -16.32
CA LEU A 18 -13.47 12.27 -16.96
C LEU A 18 -12.76 10.96 -17.36
N PHE A 19 -12.79 9.92 -16.53
CA PHE A 19 -12.22 8.63 -16.91
C PHE A 19 -12.95 8.02 -18.11
N LEU A 20 -14.27 8.00 -18.11
CA LEU A 20 -15.06 7.39 -19.18
C LEU A 20 -14.94 8.14 -20.50
N VAL A 21 -14.97 9.48 -20.51
CA VAL A 21 -14.77 10.26 -21.75
C VAL A 21 -13.37 10.06 -22.35
N ASN A 22 -12.39 9.67 -21.53
CA ASN A 22 -11.05 9.30 -21.96
C ASN A 22 -10.89 7.77 -22.21
N GLY A 23 -11.99 7.01 -22.26
CA GLY A 23 -11.99 5.57 -22.54
C GLY A 23 -11.48 4.68 -21.39
N ILE A 24 -11.29 5.24 -20.20
CA ILE A 24 -10.87 4.49 -19.01
C ILE A 24 -12.11 3.85 -18.38
N THR A 25 -12.28 2.55 -18.61
CA THR A 25 -13.42 1.76 -18.11
C THR A 25 -13.11 0.98 -16.83
N SER A 26 -11.89 1.09 -16.30
CA SER A 26 -11.48 0.47 -15.03
C SER A 26 -10.32 1.22 -14.38
N ILE A 27 -10.42 1.38 -13.06
CA ILE A 27 -9.45 2.11 -12.24
C ILE A 27 -9.03 1.29 -11.01
N ARG A 28 -7.81 1.51 -10.54
CA ARG A 28 -7.31 1.02 -9.24
C ARG A 28 -6.99 2.22 -8.35
N ASP A 29 -7.76 2.39 -7.29
CA ASP A 29 -7.36 3.25 -6.19
C ASP A 29 -6.33 2.51 -5.34
N THR A 30 -5.10 3.04 -5.30
CA THR A 30 -3.97 2.37 -4.65
C THR A 30 -3.70 2.86 -3.24
N GLY A 31 -4.59 3.65 -2.64
CA GLY A 31 -4.41 4.16 -1.28
C GLY A 31 -5.48 5.18 -0.95
N ALA A 32 -6.38 4.82 -0.04
CA ALA A 32 -7.46 5.67 0.42
C ALA A 32 -7.84 5.38 1.88
N VAL A 33 -8.34 6.39 2.58
CA VAL A 33 -9.10 6.17 3.82
C VAL A 33 -10.49 5.67 3.43
N LEU A 34 -10.84 4.44 3.81
CA LEU A 34 -12.03 3.74 3.27
C LEU A 34 -13.33 4.51 3.51
N ASN A 35 -13.51 5.14 4.68
CA ASN A 35 -14.70 5.96 4.94
C ASN A 35 -14.84 7.18 4.01
N LYS A 36 -13.72 7.75 3.52
CA LYS A 36 -13.71 8.84 2.55
C LYS A 36 -13.95 8.34 1.14
N LEU A 37 -13.52 7.11 0.84
CA LEU A 37 -13.75 6.46 -0.46
C LEU A 37 -15.17 5.88 -0.59
N GLN A 38 -15.84 5.58 0.54
CA GLN A 38 -17.14 4.92 0.58
C GLN A 38 -18.20 5.56 -0.33
N PRO A 39 -18.39 6.90 -0.36
CA PRO A 39 -19.38 7.51 -1.24
C PRO A 39 -19.12 7.24 -2.73
N ALA A 40 -17.86 7.11 -3.13
CA ALA A 40 -17.48 6.80 -4.51
C ALA A 40 -17.73 5.31 -4.83
N ILE A 41 -17.46 4.42 -3.87
CA ILE A 41 -17.78 2.98 -3.97
C ILE A 41 -19.28 2.78 -4.13
N ASP A 42 -20.09 3.40 -3.25
CA ASP A 42 -21.55 3.29 -3.28
C ASP A 42 -22.10 3.78 -4.62
N TYR A 43 -21.65 4.95 -5.08
CA TYR A 43 -22.06 5.50 -6.37
C TYR A 43 -21.71 4.59 -7.55
N ALA A 44 -20.51 3.99 -7.56
CA ALA A 44 -20.09 3.06 -8.62
C ALA A 44 -20.93 1.78 -8.62
N ASN A 45 -21.27 1.25 -7.43
CA ASN A 45 -22.12 0.07 -7.29
C ASN A 45 -23.57 0.33 -7.74
N GLU A 46 -24.10 1.53 -7.47
CA GLU A 46 -25.44 1.95 -7.91
C GLU A 46 -25.50 2.29 -9.40
N ASN A 47 -24.37 2.66 -10.02
CA ASN A 47 -24.30 3.16 -11.39
C ASN A 47 -23.21 2.43 -12.22
N PRO A 48 -23.27 1.09 -12.36
CA PRO A 48 -22.20 0.31 -12.99
C PRO A 48 -21.97 0.65 -14.48
N ASP A 49 -23.01 1.12 -15.19
CA ASP A 49 -22.92 1.50 -16.61
C ASP A 49 -22.45 2.96 -16.83
N LYS A 50 -22.33 3.74 -15.75
CA LYS A 50 -21.95 5.16 -15.80
C LYS A 50 -20.67 5.47 -15.01
N THR A 51 -19.97 4.44 -14.57
CA THR A 51 -18.71 4.59 -13.83
C THR A 51 -17.68 3.61 -14.38
N PRO A 52 -16.37 3.91 -14.27
CA PRO A 52 -15.36 2.88 -14.47
C PRO A 52 -15.51 1.82 -13.37
N ARG A 53 -15.19 0.56 -13.69
CA ARG A 53 -15.07 -0.48 -12.66
C ARG A 53 -14.00 -0.07 -11.66
N LEU A 54 -14.43 0.17 -10.42
CA LEU A 54 -13.56 0.59 -9.32
C LEU A 54 -12.99 -0.64 -8.62
N PHE A 55 -11.67 -0.70 -8.53
CA PHE A 55 -10.94 -1.64 -7.68
C PHE A 55 -10.12 -0.81 -6.69
N TYR A 56 -10.02 -1.23 -5.44
CA TYR A 56 -9.35 -0.41 -4.42
C TYR A 56 -8.61 -1.27 -3.40
N SER A 57 -7.52 -0.72 -2.85
CA SER A 57 -6.77 -1.38 -1.77
C SER A 57 -7.27 -1.06 -0.37
N GLY A 58 -7.99 0.05 -0.21
CA GLY A 58 -8.10 0.71 1.09
C GLY A 58 -6.78 1.39 1.46
N PRO A 59 -6.45 1.48 2.76
CA PRO A 59 -5.25 2.19 3.22
C PRO A 59 -3.97 1.47 2.75
N LEU A 60 -2.88 2.23 2.68
CA LEU A 60 -1.54 1.65 2.55
C LEU A 60 -1.21 0.83 3.81
N ILE A 61 -0.66 -0.35 3.66
CA ILE A 61 -0.13 -1.16 4.76
C ILE A 61 1.36 -0.86 4.88
N ASP A 62 1.75 -0.24 5.99
CA ASP A 62 3.11 0.24 6.20
C ASP A 62 3.59 -0.13 7.62
N GLY A 63 4.90 -0.05 7.86
CA GLY A 63 5.47 -0.38 9.18
C GLY A 63 5.06 0.62 10.28
N SER A 64 5.39 0.34 11.54
CA SER A 64 5.09 1.27 12.66
C SER A 64 5.64 2.69 12.46
N LEU A 65 6.72 2.85 11.69
CA LEU A 65 7.29 4.15 11.29
C LEU A 65 6.65 4.72 10.01
N ARG A 66 5.37 4.39 9.74
CA ARG A 66 4.70 4.66 8.47
C ARG A 66 4.81 6.10 8.00
N VAL A 67 4.94 6.26 6.69
CA VAL A 67 5.16 7.55 6.03
C VAL A 67 3.90 8.42 6.03
N TYR A 68 2.72 7.85 5.76
CA TYR A 68 1.46 8.58 5.59
C TYR A 68 0.54 8.45 6.81
N LYS A 69 0.97 9.00 7.95
CA LYS A 69 0.22 8.98 9.22
C LYS A 69 -0.55 10.26 9.56
N GLY A 70 -0.56 11.26 8.66
CA GLY A 70 -1.35 12.48 8.84
C GLY A 70 -0.79 13.50 9.84
N LYS A 71 0.46 13.36 10.30
CA LYS A 71 1.03 14.23 11.34
C LYS A 71 1.93 15.33 10.77
N GLU A 72 2.57 15.06 9.64
CA GLU A 72 3.52 15.97 9.01
C GLU A 72 2.88 16.74 7.84
N PRO A 73 3.19 18.04 7.64
CA PRO A 73 2.70 18.80 6.50
C PRO A 73 3.05 18.11 5.17
N GLY A 74 2.05 17.93 4.30
CA GLY A 74 2.21 17.24 3.01
C GLY A 74 2.08 15.71 3.06
N PHE A 75 1.90 15.12 4.25
CA PHE A 75 1.73 13.68 4.44
C PHE A 75 0.34 13.37 5.01
N PRO A 76 -0.69 13.19 4.16
CA PRO A 76 -2.04 12.90 4.63
C PRO A 76 -2.09 11.56 5.38
N GLU A 77 -3.13 11.37 6.19
CA GLU A 77 -3.46 10.07 6.76
C GLU A 77 -3.96 9.15 5.63
N LEU A 78 -3.13 8.20 5.22
CA LEU A 78 -3.41 7.28 4.10
C LEU A 78 -2.96 5.85 4.39
N SER A 79 -2.28 5.62 5.51
CA SER A 79 -1.68 4.33 5.86
C SER A 79 -2.12 3.84 7.23
N ILE A 80 -2.21 2.51 7.36
CA ILE A 80 -2.25 1.82 8.64
C ILE A 80 -0.84 1.30 8.97
N GLY A 81 -0.52 1.23 10.26
CA GLY A 81 0.78 0.82 10.75
C GLY A 81 0.69 -0.61 11.25
N VAL A 82 1.63 -1.45 10.84
CA VAL A 82 1.75 -2.86 11.26
C VAL A 82 3.17 -3.19 11.69
N ASP A 83 3.29 -4.22 12.50
CA ASP A 83 4.54 -4.78 13.01
C ASP A 83 4.44 -6.30 13.14
N GLU A 84 5.37 -6.91 13.87
CA GLU A 84 5.42 -8.36 14.06
C GLU A 84 4.36 -8.90 15.03
N ASP A 85 3.82 -8.03 15.89
CA ASP A 85 2.77 -8.38 16.86
C ASP A 85 1.37 -8.18 16.27
N THR A 86 1.28 -7.56 15.09
CA THR A 86 0.03 -7.33 14.38
C THR A 86 -0.56 -8.64 13.87
N ASP A 87 -1.82 -8.91 14.23
CA ASP A 87 -2.62 -9.99 13.63
C ASP A 87 -2.93 -9.68 12.16
N SER A 88 -2.02 -10.11 11.29
CA SER A 88 -2.10 -9.87 9.85
C SER A 88 -3.30 -10.57 9.22
N GLU A 89 -3.74 -11.71 9.75
CA GLU A 89 -4.90 -12.41 9.22
C GLU A 89 -6.20 -11.64 9.53
N ALA A 90 -6.38 -11.21 10.78
CA ALA A 90 -7.54 -10.41 11.16
C ALA A 90 -7.59 -9.09 10.37
N MET A 91 -6.44 -8.42 10.22
CA MET A 91 -6.36 -7.17 9.44
C MET A 91 -6.71 -7.39 7.96
N VAL A 92 -6.16 -8.42 7.31
CA VAL A 92 -6.48 -8.73 5.91
C VAL A 92 -7.95 -9.11 5.74
N ASN A 93 -8.51 -9.93 6.64
CA ASN A 93 -9.94 -10.26 6.61
C ASN A 93 -10.80 -9.00 6.75
N ALA A 94 -10.46 -8.09 7.66
CA ALA A 94 -11.19 -6.83 7.83
C ALA A 94 -11.16 -5.95 6.56
N LEU A 95 -10.05 -5.94 5.81
CA LEU A 95 -9.98 -5.22 4.53
C LEU A 95 -10.81 -5.90 3.44
N ILE A 96 -10.82 -7.24 3.39
CA ILE A 96 -11.68 -8.02 2.49
C ILE A 96 -13.15 -7.76 2.78
N ASP A 97 -13.55 -7.75 4.05
CA ASP A 97 -14.93 -7.48 4.49
C ASP A 97 -15.38 -6.06 4.11
N GLN A 98 -14.44 -5.12 4.00
CA GLN A 98 -14.66 -3.75 3.48
C GLN A 98 -14.57 -3.67 1.93
N GLY A 99 -14.45 -4.80 1.25
CA GLY A 99 -14.47 -4.91 -0.21
C GLY A 99 -13.16 -4.60 -0.91
N ALA A 100 -12.03 -4.52 -0.20
CA ALA A 100 -10.73 -4.32 -0.82
C ALA A 100 -10.45 -5.40 -1.87
N SER A 101 -10.13 -4.98 -3.10
CA SER A 101 -9.91 -5.88 -4.24
C SER A 101 -8.47 -6.38 -4.34
N PHE A 102 -7.55 -5.72 -3.65
CA PHE A 102 -6.13 -6.05 -3.55
C PHE A 102 -5.54 -5.38 -2.29
N LEU A 103 -4.30 -5.68 -1.91
CA LEU A 103 -3.59 -4.96 -0.86
C LEU A 103 -2.49 -4.08 -1.44
N LYS A 104 -2.21 -2.96 -0.76
CA LYS A 104 -1.09 -2.09 -1.10
C LYS A 104 -0.09 -1.99 0.05
N THR A 105 1.13 -2.48 -0.13
CA THR A 105 2.23 -2.30 0.84
C THR A 105 3.04 -1.05 0.59
N TYR A 106 3.72 -0.57 1.63
CA TYR A 106 4.56 0.62 1.60
C TYR A 106 5.93 0.42 2.28
N GLU A 107 6.74 1.47 2.26
CA GLU A 107 8.20 1.50 2.41
C GLU A 107 8.77 0.89 3.71
N MET A 108 8.07 1.05 4.85
CA MET A 108 8.66 0.91 6.18
C MET A 108 8.40 -0.44 6.85
N LEU A 109 7.83 -1.42 6.14
CA LEU A 109 7.66 -2.78 6.67
C LEU A 109 9.02 -3.44 6.94
N SER A 110 9.08 -4.29 7.97
CA SER A 110 10.21 -5.23 8.09
C SER A 110 10.05 -6.36 7.07
N ALA A 111 11.16 -6.99 6.67
CA ALA A 111 11.11 -8.13 5.76
C ALA A 111 10.18 -9.23 6.31
N LYS A 112 10.28 -9.54 7.61
CA LYS A 112 9.43 -10.52 8.28
C LYS A 112 7.94 -10.18 8.20
N THR A 113 7.54 -8.96 8.55
CA THR A 113 6.12 -8.54 8.47
C THR A 113 5.63 -8.54 7.02
N PHE A 114 6.45 -8.09 6.07
CA PHE A 114 6.11 -8.09 4.65
C PHE A 114 5.90 -9.50 4.09
N LEU A 115 6.83 -10.43 4.35
CA LEU A 115 6.73 -11.83 3.92
C LEU A 115 5.53 -12.54 4.57
N GLY A 116 5.28 -12.29 5.86
CA GLY A 116 4.09 -12.80 6.55
C GLY A 116 2.79 -12.30 5.89
N LEU A 117 2.72 -11.01 5.58
CA LEU A 117 1.58 -10.42 4.89
C LEU A 117 1.37 -11.02 3.48
N LEU A 118 2.44 -11.24 2.72
CA LEU A 118 2.36 -11.92 1.41
C LEU A 118 1.81 -13.34 1.55
N SER A 119 2.24 -14.09 2.57
CA SER A 119 1.74 -15.44 2.85
C SER A 119 0.24 -15.43 3.14
N VAL A 120 -0.21 -14.58 4.07
CA VAL A 120 -1.64 -14.44 4.41
C VAL A 120 -2.46 -14.03 3.19
N ALA A 121 -2.00 -13.04 2.41
CA ALA A 121 -2.69 -12.58 1.22
C ALA A 121 -2.81 -13.70 0.16
N LYS A 122 -1.77 -14.52 0.00
CA LYS A 122 -1.79 -15.69 -0.89
C LYS A 122 -2.85 -16.71 -0.48
N GLU A 123 -2.98 -17.01 0.82
CA GLU A 123 -4.02 -17.90 1.35
C GLU A 123 -5.43 -17.37 1.09
N LYS A 124 -5.61 -16.05 1.24
CA LYS A 124 -6.87 -15.35 0.95
C LYS A 124 -7.11 -15.06 -0.53
N LYS A 125 -6.20 -15.50 -1.43
CA LYS A 125 -6.22 -15.24 -2.88
C LYS A 125 -6.28 -13.75 -3.24
N LEU A 126 -5.72 -12.90 -2.39
CA LEU A 126 -5.70 -11.45 -2.57
C LEU A 126 -4.35 -11.03 -3.12
N ARG A 127 -4.34 -10.22 -4.17
CA ARG A 127 -3.10 -9.75 -4.78
C ARG A 127 -2.49 -8.64 -3.92
N VAL A 128 -1.20 -8.72 -3.62
CA VAL A 128 -0.45 -7.63 -3.00
C VAL A 128 0.30 -6.86 -4.07
N THR A 129 0.24 -5.54 -4.03
CA THR A 129 1.05 -4.66 -4.89
C THR A 129 1.66 -3.56 -4.04
N GLY A 130 2.69 -2.88 -4.50
CA GLY A 130 3.12 -1.67 -3.81
C GLY A 130 4.58 -1.35 -3.95
N HIS A 131 5.07 -0.63 -2.97
CA HIS A 131 6.51 -0.45 -2.81
C HIS A 131 7.09 -1.73 -2.23
N ILE A 132 8.32 -2.01 -2.62
CA ILE A 132 9.12 -3.06 -1.98
C ILE A 132 9.73 -2.41 -0.75
N PRO A 133 9.51 -2.96 0.45
CA PRO A 133 10.08 -2.38 1.66
C PRO A 133 11.59 -2.22 1.53
N LEU A 134 12.11 -1.17 2.14
CA LEU A 134 13.55 -0.88 2.13
C LEU A 134 14.40 -1.92 2.91
N SER A 135 13.73 -2.87 3.57
CA SER A 135 14.32 -3.93 4.39
C SER A 135 14.47 -5.27 3.65
N ILE A 136 14.01 -5.38 2.41
CA ILE A 136 14.01 -6.64 1.63
C ILE A 136 14.47 -6.39 0.19
N ASP A 137 15.10 -7.40 -0.42
CA ASP A 137 15.52 -7.30 -1.81
C ASP A 137 14.36 -7.54 -2.79
N LEU A 138 14.54 -7.05 -4.02
CA LEU A 138 13.54 -7.13 -5.08
C LEU A 138 13.20 -8.58 -5.47
N ILE A 139 14.20 -9.44 -5.61
CA ILE A 139 14.03 -10.80 -6.08
C ILE A 139 13.31 -11.63 -5.01
N GLU A 140 13.71 -11.49 -3.75
CA GLU A 140 13.02 -12.12 -2.62
C GLU A 140 11.54 -11.71 -2.55
N ALA A 141 11.23 -10.42 -2.74
CA ALA A 141 9.84 -9.95 -2.78
C ALA A 141 9.04 -10.56 -3.95
N ILE A 142 9.65 -10.72 -5.12
CA ILE A 142 9.02 -11.36 -6.29
C ILE A 142 8.78 -12.84 -6.01
N ASP A 143 9.78 -13.56 -5.52
CA ASP A 143 9.72 -15.00 -5.22
C ASP A 143 8.70 -15.30 -4.11
N ALA A 144 8.53 -14.39 -3.15
CA ALA A 144 7.50 -14.44 -2.12
C ALA A 144 6.07 -14.19 -2.65
N GLY A 145 5.92 -13.77 -3.91
CA GLY A 145 4.62 -13.65 -4.59
C GLY A 145 4.07 -12.22 -4.68
N LEU A 146 4.92 -11.19 -4.62
CA LEU A 146 4.49 -9.82 -4.88
C LEU A 146 3.82 -9.72 -6.25
N GLY A 147 2.56 -9.27 -6.26
CA GLY A 147 1.74 -9.19 -7.46
C GLY A 147 1.92 -7.90 -8.28
N GLY A 148 2.75 -6.96 -7.85
CA GLY A 148 3.02 -5.80 -8.68
C GLY A 148 3.80 -4.73 -7.98
N MET A 149 4.87 -4.27 -8.63
CA MET A 149 5.63 -3.13 -8.19
C MET A 149 4.94 -1.83 -8.61
N GLN A 150 5.01 -0.84 -7.74
CA GLN A 150 4.50 0.50 -7.99
C GLN A 150 5.67 1.49 -7.91
N HIS A 151 5.70 2.45 -8.83
CA HIS A 151 6.77 3.44 -8.97
C HIS A 151 8.18 2.87 -9.26
N ILE A 152 8.27 1.58 -9.64
CA ILE A 152 9.53 0.90 -10.03
C ILE A 152 10.61 1.02 -8.93
N ARG A 153 10.19 1.15 -7.67
CA ARG A 153 11.11 1.31 -6.54
C ARG A 153 11.96 0.06 -6.36
N ASN A 154 13.21 0.27 -5.95
CA ASN A 154 14.23 -0.74 -5.66
C ASN A 154 14.76 -1.51 -6.89
N LEU A 155 14.27 -1.25 -8.10
CA LEU A 155 14.84 -1.85 -9.32
C LEU A 155 16.24 -1.33 -9.59
N ASP A 156 16.45 -0.03 -9.38
CA ASP A 156 17.75 0.63 -9.47
C ASP A 156 18.74 0.03 -8.46
N LEU A 157 18.31 -0.15 -7.21
CA LEU A 157 19.08 -0.83 -6.17
C LEU A 157 19.45 -2.25 -6.59
N ALA A 158 18.50 -3.03 -7.10
CA ALA A 158 18.73 -4.41 -7.54
C ALA A 158 19.70 -4.51 -8.72
N CYS A 159 19.85 -3.46 -9.52
CA CYS A 159 20.77 -3.40 -10.65
C CYS A 159 22.18 -2.88 -10.25
N ALA A 160 22.36 -2.39 -9.03
CA ALA A 160 23.64 -1.85 -8.57
C ALA A 160 24.67 -2.97 -8.37
N LYS A 161 25.95 -2.68 -8.68
CA LYS A 161 27.05 -3.65 -8.46
C LYS A 161 27.24 -4.01 -6.99
N ASN A 162 26.87 -3.12 -6.09
CA ASN A 162 26.96 -3.27 -4.64
C ASN A 162 25.57 -3.29 -3.97
N ALA A 163 24.55 -3.80 -4.67
CA ALA A 163 23.17 -3.88 -4.18
C ALA A 163 23.06 -4.45 -2.76
N GLU A 164 23.76 -5.56 -2.49
CA GLU A 164 23.75 -6.23 -1.19
C GLU A 164 24.30 -5.34 -0.06
N GLU A 165 25.35 -4.57 -0.33
CA GLU A 165 25.95 -3.65 0.65
C GLU A 165 25.00 -2.49 0.96
N ILE A 166 24.39 -1.90 -0.08
CA ILE A 166 23.43 -0.80 0.07
C ILE A 166 22.19 -1.27 0.84
N LEU A 167 21.68 -2.47 0.55
CA LEU A 167 20.54 -3.05 1.25
C LEU A 167 20.85 -3.27 2.74
N LYS A 168 22.00 -3.88 3.07
CA LYS A 168 22.44 -4.06 4.46
C LYS A 168 22.59 -2.73 5.20
N GLY A 169 23.19 -1.73 4.54
CA GLY A 169 23.33 -0.39 5.10
C GLY A 169 21.98 0.27 5.38
N THR A 170 21.02 0.13 4.46
CA THR A 170 19.66 0.67 4.59
C THR A 170 18.88 -0.02 5.70
N ALA A 171 18.92 -1.36 5.76
CA ALA A 171 18.27 -2.12 6.83
C ALA A 171 18.82 -1.72 8.21
N SER A 172 20.15 -1.60 8.34
CA SER A 172 20.78 -1.17 9.60
C SER A 172 20.37 0.25 10.00
N ALA A 173 20.25 1.18 9.03
CA ALA A 173 19.78 2.54 9.31
C ALA A 173 18.33 2.55 9.80
N ILE A 174 17.44 1.76 9.19
CA ILE A 174 16.03 1.64 9.59
C ILE A 174 15.92 1.05 11.00
N GLU A 175 16.68 0.01 11.32
CA GLU A 175 16.70 -0.58 12.66
C GLU A 175 17.16 0.43 13.72
N LYS A 176 18.21 1.20 13.46
CA LYS A 176 18.66 2.26 14.36
C LYS A 176 17.56 3.29 14.60
N CYS A 177 16.91 3.78 13.54
CA CYS A 177 15.77 4.69 13.68
C CYS A 177 14.64 4.05 14.52
N ARG A 178 14.31 2.78 14.31
CA ARG A 178 13.30 2.07 15.12
C ARG A 178 13.68 2.00 16.60
N PHE A 179 14.96 1.77 16.92
CA PHE A 179 15.47 1.78 18.29
C PHE A 179 15.38 3.17 18.92
N ASP A 180 15.85 4.20 18.21
CA ASP A 180 15.84 5.59 18.68
C ASP A 180 14.41 6.09 18.95
N PHE A 181 13.44 5.71 18.11
CA PHE A 181 12.02 6.01 18.34
C PHE A 181 11.41 5.23 19.51
N ARG A 182 11.90 4.02 19.83
CA ARG A 182 11.43 3.25 20.99
C ARG A 182 11.93 3.83 22.31
N ILE A 183 13.14 4.39 22.34
CA ILE A 183 13.72 5.01 23.55
C ILE A 183 13.28 6.48 23.74
N GLY A 184 12.87 7.17 22.67
CA GLY A 184 12.45 8.58 22.70
C GLY A 184 11.05 8.86 23.28
N PHE A 185 10.38 7.89 23.89
CA PHE A 185 9.05 8.03 24.51
C PHE A 185 8.97 7.43 25.92
N THR A 186 10.10 7.27 26.62
CA THR A 186 10.10 7.02 28.07
C THR A 186 10.39 8.32 28.82
N ASP A 187 9.35 9.14 28.99
CA ASP A 187 9.22 10.13 30.07
C ASP A 187 7.83 9.97 30.71
#